data_AF-A0A359E8E3-F1
#
_entry.id   AF-A0A359E8E3-F1
#
_cell.length_a   1.000
_cell.length_b   1.000
_cell.length_c   1.000
_cell.angle_alpha   90.00
_cell.angle_beta   90.00
_cell.angle_gamma   90.00
#
_symmetry.space_group_name_H-M   'P 1'
#
loop_
_entity.id
_entity.type
_entity.pdbx_description
1 polymer ?
#
loop_
_entity_poly.entity_id
_entity_poly.type
_entity_poly.pdbx_seq_one_letter_code
_entity_poly.pdbx_strand_id
1 'polypeptide(L)'
;MKIRKISLITTLAFVLIGYNVGQSSITKIEQWHTYTLSFEGPATSEYSTENPFLQYLLLVEFEHKETTEVIRGFYAADGNAAETSADSGSVWQVRFNPEHTGEWSYKATLFKGDSIAISQEIESAEEIKLQNSTGTFEVIPSQKTSSDFRASGKIIADSGYFKFEASGDYFLKVGADSPENFLAFEDFDNTYRM
;
A
#
# COMPACT_ATOMS: atom_id res chain seq x y z
N MET A 1 76.25 -24.55 36.10
CA MET A 1 74.89 -24.74 36.65
C MET A 1 73.88 -24.45 35.54
N LYS A 2 73.31 -25.49 34.91
CA LYS A 2 72.46 -25.39 33.70
C LYS A 2 71.01 -25.12 34.11
N ILE A 3 70.47 -23.96 33.73
CA ILE A 3 69.05 -23.61 33.93
C ILE A 3 68.29 -24.03 32.66
N ARG A 4 67.37 -24.99 32.79
CA ARG A 4 66.46 -25.45 31.74
C ARG A 4 65.35 -24.41 31.54
N LYS A 5 65.18 -23.90 30.32
CA LYS A 5 64.03 -23.05 29.94
C LYS A 5 62.81 -23.95 29.71
N ILE A 6 61.75 -23.73 30.47
CA ILE A 6 60.44 -24.36 30.28
C ILE A 6 59.65 -23.46 29.32
N SER A 7 59.29 -23.97 28.15
CA SER A 7 58.48 -23.26 27.16
C SER A 7 57.01 -23.60 27.38
N LEU A 8 56.22 -22.60 27.79
CA LEU A 8 54.78 -22.73 28.02
C LEU A 8 54.05 -22.42 26.69
N ILE A 9 53.42 -23.42 26.09
CA ILE A 9 52.63 -23.25 24.85
C ILE A 9 51.18 -22.96 25.27
N THR A 10 50.78 -21.70 25.18
CA THR A 10 49.38 -21.27 25.29
C THR A 10 48.69 -21.41 23.94
N THR A 11 47.74 -22.33 23.84
CA THR A 11 46.90 -22.52 22.64
C THR A 11 45.67 -21.62 22.78
N LEU A 12 45.55 -20.61 21.93
CA LEU A 12 44.42 -19.67 21.90
C LEU A 12 43.34 -20.23 20.96
N ALA A 13 42.23 -20.72 21.52
CA ALA A 13 41.08 -21.18 20.75
C ALA A 13 40.19 -19.97 20.39
N PHE A 14 40.09 -19.65 19.11
CA PHE A 14 39.15 -18.65 18.58
C PHE A 14 37.77 -19.29 18.44
N VAL A 15 36.83 -18.87 19.29
CA VAL A 15 35.40 -19.22 19.13
C VAL A 15 34.79 -18.21 18.16
N LEU A 16 34.52 -18.64 16.94
CA LEU A 16 33.74 -17.88 15.96
C LEU A 16 32.25 -17.99 16.33
N ILE A 17 31.71 -16.94 16.94
CA ILE A 17 30.27 -16.75 17.09
C ILE A 17 29.76 -16.21 15.76
N GLY A 18 29.14 -17.06 14.94
CA GLY A 18 28.43 -16.63 13.74
C GLY A 18 27.17 -15.87 14.13
N TYR A 19 27.16 -14.56 13.89
CA TYR A 19 25.94 -13.77 13.91
C TYR A 19 25.13 -14.09 12.64
N ASN A 20 23.99 -14.74 12.79
CA ASN A 20 23.00 -14.80 11.71
C ASN A 20 22.37 -13.41 11.61
N VAL A 21 22.84 -12.60 10.66
CA VAL A 21 22.10 -11.41 10.23
C VAL A 21 20.83 -11.94 9.57
N GLY A 22 19.68 -11.74 10.21
CA GLY A 22 18.38 -12.07 9.63
C GLY A 22 18.25 -11.33 8.31
N GLN A 23 18.16 -12.08 7.21
CA GLN A 23 17.95 -11.51 5.89
C GLN A 23 16.51 -11.01 5.85
N SER A 24 16.29 -9.71 6.01
CA SER A 24 15.00 -9.09 5.74
C SER A 24 14.63 -9.35 4.28
N SER A 25 13.63 -10.18 4.05
CA SER A 25 13.07 -10.39 2.72
C SER A 25 12.37 -9.11 2.29
N ILE A 26 12.84 -8.48 1.22
CA ILE A 26 12.13 -7.35 0.61
C ILE A 26 10.80 -7.83 0.04
N THR A 27 9.73 -7.10 0.31
CA THR A 27 8.40 -7.39 -0.26
C THR A 27 8.46 -7.20 -1.77
N LYS A 28 7.99 -8.20 -2.53
CA LYS A 28 7.93 -8.16 -3.99
C LYS A 28 6.50 -8.03 -4.48
N ILE A 29 6.26 -7.04 -5.33
CA ILE A 29 4.94 -6.72 -5.91
C ILE A 29 5.06 -6.80 -7.43
N GLU A 30 4.06 -7.37 -8.09
CA GLU A 30 4.02 -7.35 -9.56
C GLU A 30 3.52 -6.00 -10.09
N GLN A 31 4.13 -5.52 -11.16
CA GLN A 31 3.72 -4.31 -11.88
C GLN A 31 2.22 -4.37 -12.23
N TRP A 32 1.52 -3.25 -12.07
CA TRP A 32 0.07 -3.09 -12.26
C TRP A 32 -0.83 -3.92 -11.32
N HIS A 33 -0.29 -4.67 -10.36
CA HIS A 33 -1.08 -5.35 -9.33
C HIS A 33 -1.38 -4.41 -8.17
N THR A 34 -2.52 -4.61 -7.51
CA THR A 34 -2.89 -3.81 -6.35
C THR A 34 -2.07 -4.22 -5.15
N TYR A 35 -1.26 -3.29 -4.67
CA TYR A 35 -0.59 -3.38 -3.38
C TYR A 35 -1.43 -2.64 -2.34
N THR A 36 -1.91 -3.37 -1.34
CA THR A 36 -2.64 -2.79 -0.20
C THR A 36 -1.69 -2.68 0.98
N LEU A 37 -1.47 -1.47 1.47
CA LEU A 37 -0.75 -1.20 2.71
C LEU A 37 -1.76 -0.89 3.80
N SER A 38 -1.57 -1.49 4.96
CA SER A 38 -2.38 -1.26 6.16
C SER A 38 -1.55 -0.58 7.23
N PHE A 39 -2.14 0.42 7.88
CA PHE A 39 -1.53 1.18 8.97
C PHE A 39 -2.43 1.11 10.19
N GLU A 40 -1.82 0.95 11.36
CA GLU A 40 -2.52 1.13 12.63
C GLU A 40 -2.55 2.62 12.99
N GLY A 41 -3.76 3.15 13.16
CA GLY A 41 -4.03 4.52 13.57
C GLY A 41 -5.05 4.58 14.71
N PRO A 42 -5.72 5.72 14.91
CA PRO A 42 -6.77 5.85 15.92
C PRO A 42 -7.91 4.86 15.68
N ALA A 43 -8.41 4.25 16.75
CA ALA A 43 -9.63 3.45 16.71
C ALA A 43 -10.84 4.36 16.62
N THR A 44 -11.76 4.05 15.72
CA THR A 44 -12.99 4.83 15.46
C THR A 44 -14.08 3.89 14.92
N SER A 45 -15.17 4.44 14.42
CA SER A 45 -16.23 3.72 13.73
C SER A 45 -16.89 4.59 12.67
N GLU A 46 -17.60 3.95 11.74
CA GLU A 46 -18.37 4.63 10.69
C GLU A 46 -19.43 5.59 11.26
N TYR A 47 -19.92 5.30 12.47
CA TYR A 47 -20.93 6.06 13.20
C TYR A 47 -20.35 7.01 14.26
N SER A 48 -19.03 7.13 14.34
CA SER A 48 -18.38 8.03 15.29
C SER A 48 -18.79 9.49 15.03
N THR A 49 -19.00 10.25 16.11
CA THR A 49 -19.24 11.70 16.03
C THR A 49 -18.07 12.41 15.34
N GLU A 50 -16.85 11.94 15.59
CA GLU A 50 -15.67 12.30 14.82
C GLU A 50 -15.56 11.32 13.65
N ASN A 51 -16.13 11.71 12.51
CA ASN A 51 -16.34 10.83 11.37
C ASN A 51 -15.00 10.52 10.66
N PRO A 52 -14.62 9.24 10.55
CA PRO A 52 -13.32 8.85 9.98
C PRO A 52 -13.16 9.22 8.49
N PHE A 53 -14.26 9.41 7.77
CA PHE A 53 -14.28 9.72 6.35
C PHE A 53 -14.19 11.22 6.07
N LEU A 54 -14.51 12.06 7.05
CA LEU A 54 -14.56 13.52 6.88
C LEU A 54 -13.46 14.23 7.68
N GLN A 55 -13.21 13.79 8.91
CA GLN A 55 -12.26 14.43 9.84
C GLN A 55 -10.82 13.90 9.74
N TYR A 56 -10.57 12.90 8.90
CA TYR A 56 -9.24 12.33 8.70
C TYR A 56 -8.85 12.28 7.23
N LEU A 57 -7.55 12.40 6.97
CA LEU A 57 -6.97 12.31 5.64
C LEU A 57 -5.65 11.53 5.71
N LEU A 58 -5.66 10.30 5.19
CA LEU A 58 -4.43 9.52 5.00
C LEU A 58 -3.83 9.88 3.62
N LEU A 59 -2.60 10.37 3.61
CA LEU A 59 -1.80 10.54 2.40
C LEU A 59 -0.61 9.60 2.45
N VAL A 60 -0.38 8.88 1.35
CA VAL A 60 0.79 8.01 1.20
C VAL A 60 1.53 8.44 -0.06
N GLU A 61 2.75 8.93 0.14
CA GLU A 61 3.69 9.25 -0.93
C GLU A 61 4.45 7.98 -1.29
N PHE A 62 4.43 7.62 -2.57
CA PHE A 62 5.20 6.54 -3.16
C PHE A 62 6.28 7.14 -4.06
N GLU A 63 7.53 6.75 -3.84
CA GLU A 63 8.68 7.27 -4.57
C GLU A 63 9.39 6.17 -5.34
N HIS A 64 9.64 6.45 -6.61
CA HIS A 64 10.50 5.68 -7.52
C HIS A 64 11.46 6.64 -8.22
N LYS A 65 12.54 6.10 -8.78
CA LYS A 65 13.52 6.90 -9.54
C LYS A 65 12.92 7.67 -10.74
N GLU A 66 11.78 7.24 -11.28
CA GLU A 66 11.13 7.84 -12.45
C GLU A 66 9.89 8.68 -12.10
N THR A 67 9.25 8.43 -10.95
CA THR A 67 7.99 9.09 -10.59
C THR A 67 7.78 9.17 -9.07
N THR A 68 6.95 10.14 -8.65
CA THR A 68 6.45 10.26 -7.28
C THR A 68 4.94 10.43 -7.33
N GLU A 69 4.23 9.60 -6.59
CA GLU A 69 2.77 9.60 -6.56
C GLU A 69 2.26 9.75 -5.12
N VAL A 70 1.34 10.68 -4.88
CA VAL A 70 0.66 10.84 -3.59
C VAL A 70 -0.75 10.30 -3.71
N ILE A 71 -1.02 9.21 -3.00
CA ILE A 71 -2.30 8.50 -3.03
C ILE A 71 -3.03 8.70 -1.71
N ARG A 72 -4.33 9.01 -1.81
CA ARG A 72 -5.22 9.08 -0.64
C ARG A 72 -5.56 7.67 -0.17
N GLY A 73 -5.36 7.43 1.12
CA GLY A 73 -5.86 6.24 1.79
C GLY A 73 -7.31 6.41 2.27
N PHE A 74 -7.81 5.39 2.95
CA PHE A 74 -9.17 5.32 3.47
C PHE A 74 -9.21 4.60 4.83
N TYR A 75 -10.25 4.88 5.61
CA TYR A 75 -10.55 4.13 6.83
C TYR A 75 -11.10 2.75 6.49
N ALA A 76 -10.57 1.70 7.11
CA ALA A 76 -10.86 0.31 6.76
C ALA A 76 -11.38 -0.53 7.94
N ALA A 77 -11.84 0.10 9.03
CA ALA A 77 -12.32 -0.57 10.24
C ALA A 77 -11.31 -1.61 10.79
N ASP A 78 -11.60 -2.90 10.66
CA ASP A 78 -10.74 -4.01 11.08
C ASP A 78 -9.72 -4.45 10.02
N GLY A 79 -9.72 -3.81 8.84
CA GLY A 79 -8.88 -4.12 7.69
C GLY A 79 -9.44 -5.19 6.75
N ASN A 80 -10.58 -5.80 7.10
CA ASN A 80 -11.25 -6.85 6.34
C ASN A 80 -12.79 -6.68 6.34
N ALA A 81 -13.27 -5.44 6.47
CA ALA A 81 -14.70 -5.10 6.59
C ALA A 81 -15.58 -5.67 5.46
N ALA A 82 -15.02 -5.86 4.27
CA ALA A 82 -15.72 -6.49 3.14
C ALA A 82 -16.18 -7.93 3.42
N GLU A 83 -15.48 -8.65 4.29
CA GLU A 83 -15.79 -10.04 4.65
C GLU A 83 -16.38 -10.15 6.06
N THR A 84 -16.08 -9.21 6.94
CA THR A 84 -16.50 -9.25 8.35
C THR A 84 -17.70 -8.37 8.66
N SER A 85 -18.08 -7.46 7.73
CA SER A 85 -19.06 -6.41 7.97
C SER A 85 -18.72 -5.52 9.18
N ALA A 86 -17.42 -5.38 9.51
CA ALA A 86 -16.98 -4.54 10.62
C ALA A 86 -17.17 -3.05 10.30
N ASP A 87 -17.83 -2.34 11.21
CA ASP A 87 -18.09 -0.89 11.15
C ASP A 87 -17.11 -0.07 12.01
N SER A 88 -16.17 -0.75 12.68
CA SER A 88 -15.29 -0.15 13.68
C SER A 88 -13.96 -0.87 13.79
N GLY A 89 -12.94 -0.13 14.22
CA GLY A 89 -11.56 -0.59 14.29
C GLY A 89 -10.55 0.53 14.10
N SER A 90 -9.28 0.17 13.94
CA SER A 90 -8.14 1.08 13.93
C SER A 90 -7.27 0.98 12.67
N VAL A 91 -7.77 0.31 11.63
CA VAL A 91 -7.01 0.06 10.40
C VAL A 91 -7.32 1.13 9.36
N TRP A 92 -6.26 1.67 8.78
CA TRP A 92 -6.29 2.61 7.68
C TRP A 92 -5.52 2.01 6.51
N GLN A 93 -6.05 2.09 5.29
CA GLN A 93 -5.45 1.43 4.13
C GLN A 93 -5.19 2.39 2.99
N VAL A 94 -4.19 2.09 2.18
CA VAL A 94 -4.03 2.67 0.84
C VAL A 94 -3.87 1.55 -0.17
N ARG A 95 -4.39 1.77 -1.38
CA ARG A 95 -4.23 0.85 -2.51
C ARG A 95 -3.42 1.54 -3.59
N PHE A 96 -2.32 0.92 -3.99
CA PHE A 96 -1.40 1.44 -4.98
C PHE A 96 -1.19 0.43 -6.10
N ASN A 97 -1.11 0.91 -7.34
CA ASN A 97 -0.83 0.09 -8.53
C ASN A 97 0.46 0.59 -9.19
N PRO A 98 1.64 0.03 -8.84
CA PRO A 98 2.91 0.53 -9.34
C PRO A 98 3.03 0.31 -10.84
N GLU A 99 3.37 1.37 -11.55
CA GLU A 99 3.53 1.35 -13.01
C GLU A 99 4.97 1.12 -13.47
N HIS A 100 5.96 1.29 -12.59
CA HIS A 100 7.38 1.06 -12.90
C HIS A 100 7.94 -0.12 -12.10
N THR A 101 8.75 -0.96 -12.76
CA THR A 101 9.57 -1.98 -12.08
C THR A 101 10.76 -1.35 -11.35
N GLY A 102 11.25 -2.00 -10.31
CA GLY A 102 12.40 -1.58 -9.52
C GLY A 102 12.06 -1.28 -8.07
N GLU A 103 12.99 -0.64 -7.37
CA GLU A 103 12.81 -0.27 -5.97
C GLU A 103 11.85 0.90 -5.82
N TRP A 104 10.92 0.78 -4.88
CA TRP A 104 10.00 1.82 -4.44
C TRP A 104 10.14 2.03 -2.94
N SER A 105 9.91 3.26 -2.51
CA SER A 105 9.72 3.59 -1.10
C SER A 105 8.35 4.22 -0.88
N TYR A 106 7.86 4.18 0.36
CA TYR A 106 6.66 4.90 0.72
C TYR A 106 6.81 5.65 2.04
N LYS A 107 6.03 6.72 2.18
CA LYS A 107 5.84 7.48 3.42
C LYS A 107 4.36 7.82 3.60
N ALA A 108 3.77 7.35 4.69
CA ALA A 108 2.38 7.57 5.06
C ALA A 108 2.25 8.61 6.17
N THR A 109 1.30 9.52 6.02
CA THR A 109 0.95 10.53 7.00
C THR A 109 -0.56 10.59 7.15
N LEU A 110 -1.06 10.45 8.38
CA LEU A 110 -2.47 10.62 8.70
C LEU A 110 -2.67 12.01 9.30
N PHE A 111 -3.57 12.78 8.72
CA PHE A 111 -3.98 14.08 9.24
C PHE A 111 -5.34 13.99 9.89
N LYS A 112 -5.55 14.78 10.93
CA LYS A 112 -6.84 15.01 11.57
C LYS A 112 -7.15 16.51 11.56
N GLY A 113 -8.37 16.86 11.19
CA GLY A 113 -8.82 18.24 11.13
C GLY A 113 -10.29 18.35 10.77
N ASP A 114 -10.84 19.56 10.90
CA ASP A 114 -12.24 19.78 10.50
C ASP A 114 -12.38 19.64 8.99
N SER A 115 -13.22 18.70 8.56
CA SER A 115 -13.55 18.43 7.16
C SER A 115 -12.32 18.26 6.26
N ILE A 116 -11.21 17.78 6.83
CA ILE A 116 -9.90 17.73 6.18
C ILE A 116 -9.89 16.85 4.93
N ALA A 117 -10.77 15.85 4.86
CA ALA A 117 -10.91 15.00 3.68
C ALA A 117 -11.23 15.79 2.40
N ILE A 118 -11.92 16.93 2.52
CA ILE A 118 -12.36 17.77 1.41
C ILE A 118 -11.77 19.19 1.44
N SER A 119 -11.00 19.53 2.47
CA SER A 119 -10.35 20.83 2.63
C SER A 119 -9.05 20.94 1.82
N GLN A 120 -8.63 22.18 1.54
CA GLN A 120 -7.32 22.53 0.98
C GLN A 120 -6.29 22.91 2.07
N GLU A 121 -6.70 22.99 3.34
CA GLU A 121 -5.89 23.49 4.45
C GLU A 121 -5.25 22.36 5.27
N ILE A 122 -4.27 21.67 4.69
CA ILE A 122 -3.52 20.60 5.39
C ILE A 122 -2.54 21.18 6.42
N GLU A 123 -2.05 22.41 6.21
CA GLU A 123 -1.02 23.02 7.06
C GLU A 123 -1.46 23.26 8.51
N SER A 124 -2.76 23.43 8.75
CA SER A 124 -3.34 23.59 10.08
C SER A 124 -3.81 22.28 10.72
N ALA A 125 -3.71 21.16 10.01
CA ALA A 125 -4.17 19.87 10.48
C ALA A 125 -3.18 19.24 11.48
N GLU A 126 -3.73 18.48 12.43
CA GLU A 126 -2.93 17.69 13.35
C GLU A 126 -2.37 16.47 12.62
N GLU A 127 -1.05 16.30 12.62
CA GLU A 127 -0.41 15.10 12.11
C GLU A 127 -0.42 13.98 13.16
N ILE A 128 -0.98 12.83 12.79
CA ILE A 128 -1.03 11.61 13.59
C ILE A 128 0.03 10.64 13.10
N LYS A 129 0.90 10.23 14.02
CA LYS A 129 1.93 9.22 13.74
C LYS A 129 1.30 7.84 13.60
N LEU A 130 1.57 7.20 12.47
CA LEU A 130 1.18 5.82 12.19
C LEU A 130 2.32 4.86 12.53
N GLN A 131 1.99 3.63 12.90
CA GLN A 131 2.98 2.55 12.91
C GLN A 131 3.34 2.14 11.47
N ASN A 132 4.62 1.80 11.24
CA ASN A 132 5.13 1.40 9.92
C ASN A 132 4.82 2.44 8.83
N SER A 133 4.91 3.73 9.18
CA SER A 133 4.60 4.84 8.28
C SER A 133 5.61 5.00 7.13
N THR A 134 6.69 4.22 7.10
CA THR A 134 7.67 4.24 6.02
C THR A 134 8.15 2.82 5.70
N GLY A 135 8.47 2.55 4.45
CA GLY A 135 9.06 1.27 4.06
C GLY A 135 9.52 1.26 2.60
N THR A 136 10.10 0.13 2.19
CA THR A 136 10.53 -0.11 0.81
C THR A 136 10.01 -1.44 0.30
N PHE A 137 9.84 -1.54 -1.01
CA PHE A 137 9.42 -2.75 -1.70
C PHE A 137 10.00 -2.80 -3.11
N GLU A 138 10.07 -3.99 -3.68
CA GLU A 138 10.57 -4.23 -5.04
C GLU A 138 9.37 -4.52 -5.97
N VAL A 139 9.28 -3.81 -7.08
CA VAL A 139 8.29 -4.08 -8.12
C VAL A 139 8.94 -4.89 -9.24
N ILE A 140 8.41 -6.08 -9.50
CA ILE A 140 8.85 -7.00 -10.55
C ILE A 140 7.89 -6.97 -11.74
N PRO A 141 8.33 -7.36 -12.95
CA PRO A 141 7.43 -7.45 -14.12
C PRO A 141 6.24 -8.39 -13.84
N SER A 142 5.04 -7.98 -14.26
CA SER A 142 3.86 -8.83 -14.15
C SER A 142 4.05 -10.14 -14.94
N GLN A 143 3.52 -11.24 -14.39
CA GLN A 143 3.52 -12.54 -15.06
C GLN A 143 2.15 -12.88 -15.67
N LYS A 144 1.23 -11.92 -15.75
CA LYS A 144 -0.10 -12.11 -16.35
C LYS A 144 0.00 -12.19 -17.87
N THR A 145 -0.76 -13.12 -18.47
CA THR A 145 -0.67 -13.48 -19.90
C THR A 145 -2.02 -13.49 -20.64
N SER A 146 -3.14 -13.23 -19.96
CA SER A 146 -4.51 -13.31 -20.52
C SER A 146 -5.16 -11.93 -20.69
N SER A 147 -6.47 -11.88 -21.00
CA SER A 147 -7.33 -10.68 -21.11
C SER A 147 -7.44 -9.82 -19.85
N ASP A 148 -6.57 -10.03 -18.88
CA ASP A 148 -6.44 -9.28 -17.64
C ASP A 148 -5.66 -7.99 -17.93
N PHE A 149 -6.18 -6.84 -17.50
CA PHE A 149 -5.51 -5.56 -17.73
C PHE A 149 -4.14 -5.47 -17.02
N ARG A 150 -3.90 -6.32 -16.01
CA ARG A 150 -2.58 -6.47 -15.39
C ARG A 150 -1.54 -7.11 -16.31
N ALA A 151 -1.89 -7.57 -17.51
CA ALA A 151 -0.92 -7.97 -18.53
C ALA A 151 -0.55 -6.81 -19.49
N SER A 152 -1.41 -5.79 -19.59
CA SER A 152 -1.35 -4.74 -20.62
C SER A 152 -1.19 -3.32 -20.06
N GLY A 153 -1.31 -3.15 -18.74
CA GLY A 153 -1.19 -1.85 -18.06
C GLY A 153 -2.48 -1.04 -18.05
N LYS A 154 -2.36 0.24 -17.69
CA LYS A 154 -3.49 1.18 -17.60
C LYS A 154 -4.04 1.48 -19.00
N ILE A 155 -5.34 1.76 -19.10
CA ILE A 155 -5.94 2.29 -20.32
C ILE A 155 -5.78 3.80 -20.32
N ILE A 156 -5.13 4.34 -21.36
CA ILE A 156 -4.91 5.77 -21.56
C ILE A 156 -5.68 6.28 -22.78
N ALA A 157 -6.06 7.55 -22.75
CA ALA A 157 -6.63 8.23 -23.91
C ALA A 157 -5.50 8.89 -24.71
N ASP A 158 -5.35 8.52 -25.97
CA ASP A 158 -4.36 9.07 -26.90
C ASP A 158 -5.03 9.36 -28.25
N SER A 159 -4.98 10.63 -28.66
CA SER A 159 -5.40 11.08 -30.00
C SER A 159 -6.82 10.66 -30.40
N GLY A 160 -7.75 10.65 -29.44
CA GLY A 160 -9.16 10.27 -29.65
C GLY A 160 -9.45 8.77 -29.55
N TYR A 161 -8.45 7.94 -29.22
CA TYR A 161 -8.59 6.50 -29.02
C TYR A 161 -8.17 6.10 -27.61
N PHE A 162 -8.68 4.96 -27.14
CA PHE A 162 -8.18 4.33 -25.92
C PHE A 162 -7.12 3.29 -26.28
N LYS A 163 -6.02 3.25 -25.52
CA LYS A 163 -4.94 2.28 -25.69
C LYS A 163 -4.47 1.76 -24.34
N PHE A 164 -3.91 0.56 -24.33
CA PHE A 164 -3.14 0.05 -23.21
C PHE A 164 -1.76 0.71 -23.18
N GLU A 165 -1.38 1.27 -22.03
CA GLU A 165 -0.13 2.01 -21.85
C GLU A 165 1.11 1.15 -22.12
N ALA A 166 1.09 -0.12 -21.72
CA ALA A 166 2.27 -0.96 -21.81
C ALA A 166 2.46 -1.60 -23.19
N SER A 167 1.37 -2.10 -23.79
CA SER A 167 1.44 -2.76 -25.10
C SER A 167 1.21 -1.81 -26.27
N GLY A 168 0.55 -0.67 -26.05
CA GLY A 168 0.11 0.24 -27.11
C GLY A 168 -1.12 -0.25 -27.88
N ASP A 169 -1.67 -1.41 -27.52
CA ASP A 169 -2.83 -1.99 -28.20
C ASP A 169 -4.07 -1.13 -27.99
N TYR A 170 -4.89 -1.02 -29.02
CA TYR A 170 -6.14 -0.28 -28.94
C TYR A 170 -7.17 -1.01 -28.07
N PHE A 171 -7.78 -0.28 -27.14
CA PHE A 171 -8.90 -0.73 -26.34
C PHE A 171 -10.21 -0.19 -26.92
N LEU A 172 -11.12 -1.08 -27.30
CA LEU A 172 -12.46 -0.69 -27.72
C LEU A 172 -13.40 -0.79 -26.51
N LYS A 173 -13.84 0.35 -25.99
CA LYS A 173 -14.86 0.40 -24.94
C LYS A 173 -16.21 -0.01 -25.54
N VAL A 174 -16.67 -1.22 -25.20
CA VAL A 174 -18.00 -1.73 -25.55
C VAL A 174 -18.70 -2.15 -24.26
N GLY A 175 -19.88 -1.59 -23.99
CA GLY A 175 -20.66 -1.91 -22.79
C GLY A 175 -22.05 -1.32 -22.88
N ALA A 176 -23.02 -1.97 -22.24
CA ALA A 176 -24.45 -1.63 -22.34
C ALA A 176 -24.89 -0.43 -21.48
N ASP A 177 -23.95 0.32 -20.89
CA ASP A 177 -24.19 1.47 -19.99
C ASP A 177 -25.38 1.23 -19.04
N SER A 178 -25.40 0.06 -18.40
CA SER A 178 -26.58 -0.39 -17.65
C SER A 178 -26.56 0.16 -16.22
N PRO A 179 -27.68 0.76 -15.73
CA PRO A 179 -27.82 1.10 -14.33
C PRO A 179 -28.05 -0.17 -13.50
N GLU A 180 -27.11 -0.45 -12.60
CA GLU A 180 -27.12 -1.59 -11.67
C GLU A 180 -28.11 -1.36 -10.51
N ASN A 181 -29.41 -1.55 -10.74
CA ASN A 181 -30.39 -1.77 -9.67
C ASN A 181 -31.10 -3.13 -9.79
N PHE A 182 -30.93 -3.86 -10.89
CA PHE A 182 -31.64 -5.14 -11.10
C PHE A 182 -31.16 -6.27 -10.17
N LEU A 183 -29.93 -6.19 -9.66
CA LEU A 183 -29.32 -7.17 -8.75
C LEU A 183 -29.00 -6.56 -7.37
N ALA A 184 -29.70 -5.49 -6.97
CA ALA A 184 -29.59 -4.99 -5.60
C ALA A 184 -29.97 -6.13 -4.63
N PHE A 185 -29.09 -6.39 -3.66
CA PHE A 185 -29.20 -7.49 -2.71
C PHE A 185 -29.05 -6.94 -1.30
N GLU A 186 -29.89 -7.38 -0.38
CA GLU A 186 -30.02 -6.78 0.95
C GLU A 186 -28.74 -6.83 1.80
N ASP A 187 -27.86 -7.80 1.55
CA ASP A 187 -26.59 -7.92 2.28
C ASP A 187 -25.42 -7.16 1.62
N PHE A 188 -25.65 -6.43 0.52
CA PHE A 188 -24.65 -5.51 -0.03
C PHE A 188 -24.96 -4.07 0.38
N ASP A 189 -24.00 -3.46 1.05
CA ASP A 189 -24.14 -2.11 1.58
C ASP A 189 -24.41 -1.08 0.46
N ASN A 190 -25.35 -0.16 0.71
CA ASN A 190 -25.75 0.93 -0.18
C ASN A 190 -26.22 0.52 -1.62
N THR A 191 -26.80 -0.67 -1.80
CA THR A 191 -27.34 -1.12 -3.11
C THR A 191 -28.73 -0.58 -3.46
N TYR A 192 -29.45 -0.01 -2.50
CA TYR A 192 -30.74 0.63 -2.76
C TYR A 192 -30.56 2.11 -3.06
N ARG A 193 -30.57 2.49 -4.35
CA ARG A 193 -30.77 3.88 -4.75
C ARG A 193 -32.23 4.09 -5.13
N MET A 194 -32.97 4.81 -4.28
CA MET A 194 -34.33 5.31 -4.59
C MET A 194 -34.26 6.50 -5.55
#